data_AF-A0A3L7YLQ1-F1
#
_entry.id   AF-A0A3L7YLQ1-F1
#
_cell.length_a   1.000
_cell.length_b   1.000
_cell.length_c   1.000
_cell.angle_alpha   90.00
_cell.angle_beta   90.00
_cell.angle_gamma   90.00
#
_symmetry.space_group_name_H-M   'P 1'
#
loop_
_entity.id
_entity.type
_entity.pdbx_description
1 polymer ?
#
loop_
_entity_poly.entity_id
_entity_poly.type
_entity_poly.pdbx_seq_one_letter_code
_entity_poly.pdbx_strand_id
1 'polypeptide(L)'
;MVGLWCCWPDWSSARDLQEGQDIVSEGLGRGNWRCRQHRCCRRARSWSSRRQEVTPARKLGSALVRPLVSIALLGALFWRLGGGDIWQTVTDADPLATGLAILLTIAAVIVSAWKWQLLLRAVDQDVSLLRLSDAYLVGLFFNNFLPSNIGGDVARAHAIGRHTGRLGVVVASIAGERLLAGLALGATASVALVVRQDLVGVVGSGVGAVMFAFIGLTALFSIPQIRGYLIRRLGQSGRRGSIARSVESLGRTLSDPWTVLAVFALSVVFQALVVAVAWAGFMAVGAPVSLGVCFVLIPVISAIQLVPVSLGGFGVREGAYAFLFGQCCAIAPTAAIASSLVFAGVVMGVSLVGGVRFAMTWVTNHEMANPELASLPDLDRLRPVVNRVARETWFNPDWLWNFCRSMHSAGLSTDQTIAALTRQGDANRLPRSKRALRRVQLWAFALRGSPSAG
;
A
#
# COMPACT_ATOMS: atom_id res chain seq x y z
N MET A 1 -11.86 23.60 22.62
CA MET A 1 -11.63 24.68 23.61
C MET A 1 -10.74 24.11 24.71
N VAL A 2 -9.60 24.64 25.15
CA VAL A 2 -8.76 25.81 24.86
C VAL A 2 -7.36 25.44 25.40
N GLY A 3 -6.30 25.91 24.74
CA GLY A 3 -5.04 26.32 25.40
C GLY A 3 -4.10 25.27 25.98
N LEU A 4 -2.92 25.13 25.34
CA LEU A 4 -1.62 25.21 26.02
C LEU A 4 -0.52 25.31 24.95
N TRP A 5 -0.38 26.53 24.45
CA TRP A 5 0.91 27.10 24.07
C TRP A 5 1.73 27.26 25.35
N CYS A 6 2.98 26.79 25.34
CA CYS A 6 4.17 27.44 25.89
C CYS A 6 5.31 26.42 25.96
N CYS A 7 6.51 26.90 25.60
CA CYS A 7 7.80 26.22 25.59
C CYS A 7 8.12 25.35 24.37
N TRP A 8 8.53 26.00 23.28
CA TRP A 8 9.68 25.54 22.49
C TRP A 8 10.50 26.78 22.05
N PRO A 9 11.83 26.79 22.16
CA PRO A 9 12.65 27.94 21.78
C PRO A 9 12.74 28.09 20.26
N ASP A 10 12.66 29.34 19.81
CA ASP A 10 12.90 29.78 18.44
C ASP A 10 14.25 29.31 17.90
N TRP A 11 14.24 28.85 16.65
CA TRP A 11 15.43 28.53 15.84
C TRP A 11 15.56 29.54 14.68
N SER A 12 15.46 30.84 14.99
CA SER A 12 15.54 31.93 14.01
C SER A 12 16.79 32.81 14.12
N SER A 13 17.86 32.35 14.77
CA SER A 13 19.11 33.13 14.92
C SER A 13 20.38 32.28 14.71
N ALA A 14 20.45 31.57 13.58
CA ALA A 14 21.68 30.89 13.14
C ALA A 14 22.09 31.33 11.71
N ARG A 15 21.91 32.62 11.43
CA ARG A 15 22.75 33.39 10.51
C ARG A 15 23.32 34.52 11.36
N ASP A 16 24.59 34.84 11.16
CA ASP A 16 25.41 35.81 11.90
C ASP A 16 26.22 35.20 13.04
N LEU A 17 27.27 34.45 12.68
CA LEU A 17 28.52 34.36 13.44
C LEU A 17 29.70 34.23 12.44
N GLN A 18 30.01 35.33 11.76
CA GLN A 18 31.38 35.69 11.39
C GLN A 18 31.89 36.68 12.44
N GLU A 19 33.19 36.64 12.74
CA GLU A 19 33.92 37.45 13.75
C GLU A 19 33.62 36.99 15.18
N GLY A 20 34.57 36.66 16.07
CA GLY A 20 35.94 37.13 16.24
C GLY A 20 36.07 37.55 17.71
N GLN A 21 37.07 37.00 18.41
CA GLN A 21 37.58 37.38 19.74
C GLN A 21 36.99 36.72 21.01
N ASP A 22 37.89 35.95 21.65
CA ASP A 22 38.32 35.98 23.04
C ASP A 22 37.29 36.03 24.18
N ILE A 23 37.38 35.06 25.09
CA ILE A 23 37.84 35.24 26.50
C ILE A 23 37.62 33.93 27.29
N VAL A 24 38.75 33.31 27.64
CA VAL A 24 39.18 32.78 28.95
C VAL A 24 38.23 31.97 29.85
N SER A 25 38.79 30.85 30.29
CA SER A 25 38.45 29.91 31.36
C SER A 25 38.13 30.50 32.75
N GLU A 26 37.13 29.95 33.44
CA GLU A 26 36.99 29.72 34.90
C GLU A 26 35.52 29.31 35.15
N GLY A 27 35.07 28.46 36.06
CA GLY A 27 35.63 27.70 37.15
C GLY A 27 34.52 26.78 37.69
N LEU A 28 34.90 25.67 38.32
CA LEU A 28 34.02 24.69 38.94
C LEU A 28 33.26 25.29 40.13
N GLY A 29 31.94 25.10 40.19
CA GLY A 29 31.11 25.50 41.34
C GLY A 29 29.91 24.57 41.55
N ARG A 30 30.02 23.65 42.51
CA ARG A 30 28.91 22.82 43.01
C ARG A 30 27.85 23.72 43.64
N GLY A 31 26.69 23.86 42.99
CA GLY A 31 25.54 24.63 43.47
C GLY A 31 24.27 23.79 43.54
N ASN A 32 23.87 23.47 44.77
CA ASN A 32 22.72 22.64 45.13
C ASN A 32 21.41 23.42 44.97
N TRP A 33 20.81 23.44 43.77
CA TRP A 33 19.51 24.10 43.55
C TRP A 33 18.35 23.16 43.92
N ARG A 34 18.00 23.17 45.21
CA ARG A 34 16.66 22.73 45.67
C ARG A 34 15.63 23.78 45.24
N CYS A 35 14.95 23.54 44.13
CA CYS A 35 13.75 24.30 43.78
C CYS A 35 12.59 23.88 44.71
N ARG A 36 12.47 24.56 45.87
CA ARG A 36 11.23 24.63 46.65
C ARG A 36 10.30 25.62 45.95
N GLN A 37 9.02 25.28 45.92
CA GLN A 37 7.89 26.03 45.33
C GLN A 37 7.76 25.91 43.81
N HIS A 38 7.11 24.85 43.34
CA HIS A 38 6.04 24.96 42.34
C HIS A 38 5.24 23.65 42.32
N ARG A 39 3.90 23.74 42.33
CA ARG A 39 2.95 22.61 42.27
C ARG A 39 3.07 21.75 40.99
N CYS A 40 3.96 22.09 40.06
CA CYS A 40 4.26 21.34 38.83
C CYS A 40 5.00 20.00 39.07
N CYS A 41 5.86 19.91 40.09
CA CYS A 41 6.66 18.69 40.31
C CYS A 41 5.89 17.49 40.91
N ARG A 42 4.69 17.69 41.48
CA ARG A 42 3.85 16.57 41.95
C ARG A 42 2.99 15.94 40.84
N ARG A 43 2.65 16.67 39.77
CA ARG A 43 1.88 16.12 38.64
C ARG A 43 2.74 15.34 37.64
N ALA A 44 4.04 15.60 37.58
CA ALA A 44 4.97 14.86 36.73
C ALA A 44 5.25 13.42 37.23
N ARG A 45 5.04 13.13 38.52
CA ARG A 45 5.23 11.76 39.06
C ARG A 45 4.01 10.86 38.88
N SER A 46 2.79 11.40 38.83
CA SER A 46 1.57 10.58 38.66
C SER A 46 1.18 10.27 37.21
N TRP A 47 1.84 10.90 36.22
CA TRP A 47 1.63 10.60 34.80
C TRP A 47 2.62 9.56 34.24
N SER A 48 3.62 9.15 35.02
CA SER A 48 4.62 8.17 34.59
C SER A 48 4.17 6.71 34.71
N SER A 49 3.02 6.42 35.34
CA SER A 49 2.55 5.06 35.62
C SER A 49 1.44 4.54 34.70
N ARG A 50 1.16 5.22 33.57
CA ARG A 50 0.17 4.71 32.59
C ARG A 50 0.70 4.73 31.16
N ARG A 51 1.91 4.21 30.95
CA ARG A 51 2.28 3.64 29.65
C ARG A 51 1.55 2.31 29.54
N GLN A 52 0.45 2.29 28.79
CA GLN A 52 -0.10 1.03 28.30
C GLN A 52 1.00 0.34 27.48
N GLU A 53 1.60 -0.70 28.06
CA GLU A 53 2.39 -1.67 27.32
C GLU A 53 1.45 -2.38 26.34
N VAL A 54 1.36 -1.87 25.12
CA VAL A 54 0.70 -2.61 24.04
C VAL A 54 1.63 -3.75 23.66
N THR A 55 1.33 -4.95 24.17
CA THR A 55 2.11 -6.16 23.90
C THR A 55 2.12 -6.46 22.39
N PRO A 56 3.29 -6.63 21.76
CA PRO A 56 3.42 -6.82 20.32
C PRO A 56 2.83 -8.15 19.81
N ALA A 57 2.51 -9.09 20.70
CA ALA A 57 1.85 -10.36 20.36
C ALA A 57 0.44 -10.16 19.77
N ARG A 58 -0.26 -9.08 20.13
CA ARG A 58 -1.61 -8.77 19.62
C ARG A 58 -1.64 -8.29 18.16
N LYS A 59 -0.55 -7.71 17.63
CA LYS A 59 -0.48 -7.21 16.24
C LYS A 59 -0.08 -8.29 15.22
N LEU A 60 0.64 -9.32 15.64
CA LEU A 60 1.01 -10.44 14.77
C LEU A 60 -0.15 -11.43 14.63
N GLY A 61 -0.92 -11.66 15.71
CA GLY A 61 -2.13 -12.47 15.67
C GLY A 61 -3.16 -11.91 14.68
N SER A 62 -3.46 -10.60 14.74
CA SER A 62 -4.44 -9.97 13.83
C SER A 62 -4.00 -9.92 12.37
N ALA A 63 -2.69 -9.92 12.08
CA ALA A 63 -2.16 -9.98 10.72
C ALA A 63 -2.32 -11.37 10.08
N LEU A 64 -2.38 -12.44 10.88
CA LEU A 64 -2.53 -13.82 10.42
C LEU A 64 -4.00 -14.28 10.33
N VAL A 65 -4.95 -13.57 10.95
CA VAL A 65 -6.38 -13.94 10.90
C VAL A 65 -6.91 -13.98 9.47
N ARG A 66 -6.68 -12.94 8.66
CA ARG A 66 -7.18 -12.88 7.28
C ARG A 66 -6.66 -14.01 6.39
N PRO A 67 -5.36 -14.35 6.35
CA PRO A 67 -4.88 -15.50 5.57
C PRO A 67 -5.49 -16.81 6.05
N LEU A 68 -5.60 -17.00 7.37
CA LEU A 68 -6.21 -18.20 7.92
C LEU A 68 -7.70 -18.32 7.54
N VAL A 69 -8.45 -17.21 7.56
CA VAL A 69 -9.85 -17.18 7.11
C VAL A 69 -9.95 -17.51 5.62
N SER A 70 -9.09 -16.95 4.76
CA SER A 70 -9.07 -17.28 3.33
C SER A 70 -8.75 -18.76 3.08
N ILE A 71 -7.73 -19.31 3.76
CA ILE A 71 -7.34 -20.72 3.65
C ILE A 71 -8.48 -21.62 4.15
N ALA A 72 -9.12 -21.26 5.27
CA ALA A 72 -10.24 -22.03 5.82
C ALA A 72 -11.46 -22.02 4.90
N LEU A 73 -11.82 -20.86 4.32
CA LEU A 73 -12.94 -20.75 3.39
C LEU A 73 -12.67 -21.54 2.10
N LEU A 74 -11.49 -21.40 1.50
CA LEU A 74 -11.10 -22.18 0.32
C LEU A 74 -11.05 -23.67 0.65
N GLY A 75 -10.42 -24.07 1.76
CA GLY A 75 -10.35 -25.47 2.19
C GLY A 75 -11.73 -26.08 2.39
N ALA A 76 -12.65 -25.35 3.05
CA ALA A 76 -14.03 -25.81 3.24
C ALA A 76 -14.78 -25.96 1.90
N LEU A 77 -14.56 -25.03 0.96
CA LEU A 77 -15.16 -25.05 -0.38
C LEU A 77 -14.67 -26.27 -1.19
N PHE A 78 -13.36 -26.51 -1.21
CA PHE A 78 -12.74 -27.66 -1.89
C PHE A 78 -13.13 -29.00 -1.25
N TRP A 79 -13.25 -29.04 0.08
CA TRP A 79 -13.67 -30.25 0.79
C TRP A 79 -15.14 -30.59 0.53
N ARG A 80 -16.03 -29.58 0.46
CA ARG A 80 -17.47 -29.80 0.23
C ARG A 80 -17.86 -30.10 -1.21
N LEU A 81 -17.11 -29.56 -2.18
CA LEU A 81 -17.51 -29.58 -3.60
C LEU A 81 -16.67 -30.51 -4.47
N GLY A 82 -15.78 -31.31 -3.88
CA GLY A 82 -14.90 -32.20 -4.64
C GLY A 82 -13.76 -31.43 -5.31
N GLY A 83 -12.70 -31.14 -4.55
CA GLY A 83 -11.54 -30.38 -5.05
C GLY A 83 -10.90 -30.96 -6.32
N GLY A 84 -11.02 -32.27 -6.54
CA GLY A 84 -10.58 -32.94 -7.78
C GLY A 84 -11.35 -32.45 -9.01
N ASP A 85 -12.68 -32.37 -8.93
CA ASP A 85 -13.53 -31.96 -10.05
C ASP A 85 -13.28 -30.49 -10.40
N ILE A 86 -13.12 -29.62 -9.39
CA ILE A 86 -12.77 -28.20 -9.59
C ILE A 86 -11.40 -28.09 -10.26
N TRP A 87 -10.41 -28.84 -9.78
CA TRP A 87 -9.06 -28.80 -10.34
C TRP A 87 -9.05 -29.28 -11.79
N GLN A 88 -9.73 -30.38 -12.08
CA GLN A 88 -9.85 -30.92 -13.43
C GLN A 88 -10.54 -29.93 -14.38
N THR A 89 -11.62 -29.29 -13.92
CA THR A 89 -12.33 -28.26 -14.69
C THR A 89 -11.43 -27.05 -15.01
N VAL A 90 -10.52 -26.68 -14.10
CA VAL A 90 -9.55 -25.60 -14.33
C VAL A 90 -8.44 -26.03 -15.28
N THR A 91 -7.97 -27.29 -15.21
CA THR A 91 -6.94 -27.79 -16.12
C THR A 91 -7.45 -28.04 -17.54
N ASP A 92 -8.72 -28.39 -17.67
CA ASP A 92 -9.39 -28.63 -18.95
C ASP A 92 -9.95 -27.34 -19.57
N ALA A 93 -9.62 -26.18 -18.99
CA ALA A 93 -10.09 -24.88 -19.44
C ALA A 93 -9.65 -24.58 -20.89
N ASP A 94 -10.58 -24.12 -21.71
CA ASP A 94 -10.34 -23.82 -23.12
C ASP A 94 -9.20 -22.78 -23.29
N PRO A 95 -8.14 -23.10 -24.04
CA PRO A 95 -7.00 -22.20 -24.20
C PRO A 95 -7.34 -20.90 -24.94
N LEU A 96 -8.30 -20.91 -25.86
CA LEU A 96 -8.68 -19.72 -26.63
C LEU A 96 -9.41 -18.70 -25.76
N ALA A 97 -10.40 -19.15 -24.99
CA ALA A 97 -11.10 -18.33 -24.00
C ALA A 97 -10.14 -17.82 -22.91
N THR A 98 -9.20 -18.66 -22.47
CA THR A 98 -8.14 -18.24 -21.54
C THR A 98 -7.23 -17.17 -22.15
N GLY A 99 -6.84 -17.31 -23.42
CA GLY A 99 -6.08 -16.30 -24.16
C GLY A 99 -6.82 -14.96 -24.28
N LEU A 100 -8.13 -15.00 -24.52
CA LEU A 100 -8.98 -13.81 -24.50
C LEU A 100 -9.00 -13.14 -23.11
N ALA A 101 -9.12 -13.92 -22.04
CA ALA A 101 -9.06 -13.40 -20.66
C ALA A 101 -7.72 -12.70 -20.37
N ILE A 102 -6.61 -13.26 -20.84
CA ILE A 102 -5.27 -12.63 -20.74
C ILE A 102 -5.24 -11.29 -21.48
N LEU A 103 -5.70 -11.26 -22.74
CA LEU A 103 -5.72 -10.03 -23.55
C LEU A 103 -6.58 -8.93 -22.89
N LEU A 104 -7.77 -9.29 -22.41
CA LEU A 104 -8.67 -8.37 -21.71
C LEU A 104 -8.06 -7.86 -20.41
N THR A 105 -7.32 -8.71 -19.69
CA THR A 105 -6.60 -8.30 -18.47
C THR A 105 -5.48 -7.30 -18.79
N ILE A 106 -4.71 -7.52 -19.86
CA ILE A 106 -3.70 -6.57 -20.32
C ILE A 106 -4.34 -5.23 -20.72
N ALA A 107 -5.46 -5.29 -21.46
CA ALA A 107 -6.23 -4.09 -21.80
C ALA A 107 -6.71 -3.34 -20.54
N ALA A 108 -7.18 -4.05 -19.51
CA ALA A 108 -7.58 -3.45 -18.23
C ALA A 108 -6.42 -2.76 -17.50
N VAL A 109 -5.21 -3.33 -17.57
CA VAL A 109 -3.98 -2.71 -17.05
C VAL A 109 -3.67 -1.41 -17.80
N ILE A 110 -3.75 -1.42 -19.14
CA ILE A 110 -3.48 -0.22 -19.96
C ILE A 110 -4.51 0.87 -19.67
N VAL A 111 -5.80 0.53 -19.58
CA VAL A 111 -6.86 1.49 -19.20
C VAL A 111 -6.60 2.08 -17.82
N SER A 112 -6.15 1.27 -16.86
CA SER A 112 -5.78 1.75 -15.52
C SER A 112 -4.57 2.70 -15.57
N ALA A 113 -3.54 2.34 -16.33
CA ALA A 113 -2.38 3.21 -16.58
C ALA A 113 -2.78 4.55 -17.21
N TRP A 114 -3.72 4.53 -18.16
CA TRP A 114 -4.22 5.73 -18.81
C TRP A 114 -5.03 6.62 -17.87
N LYS A 115 -5.91 6.05 -17.05
CA LYS A 115 -6.60 6.78 -15.97
C LYS A 115 -5.61 7.52 -15.09
N TRP A 116 -4.57 6.82 -14.63
CA TRP A 116 -3.56 7.41 -13.77
C TRP A 116 -2.76 8.49 -14.49
N GLN A 117 -2.49 8.32 -15.78
CA GLN A 117 -1.82 9.32 -16.60
C GLN A 117 -2.61 10.63 -16.66
N LEU A 118 -3.93 10.57 -16.84
CA LEU A 118 -4.80 11.76 -16.85
C LEU A 118 -4.75 12.49 -15.50
N LEU A 119 -4.80 11.75 -14.38
CA LEU A 119 -4.71 12.32 -13.05
C LEU A 119 -3.34 12.99 -12.78
N LEU A 120 -2.26 12.41 -13.30
CA LEU A 120 -0.92 12.99 -13.19
C LEU A 120 -0.75 14.24 -14.07
N ARG A 121 -1.32 14.23 -15.29
CA ARG A 121 -1.31 15.40 -16.18
C ARG A 121 -2.09 16.59 -15.61
N ALA A 122 -3.20 16.35 -14.92
CA ALA A 122 -3.98 17.39 -14.25
C ALA A 122 -3.20 18.12 -13.12
N VAL A 123 -2.04 17.61 -12.73
CA VAL A 123 -1.15 18.20 -11.73
C VAL A 123 0.26 18.44 -12.29
N ASP A 124 0.32 18.65 -13.60
CA ASP A 124 1.52 19.00 -14.37
C ASP A 124 2.65 17.95 -14.24
N GLN A 125 2.29 16.67 -14.16
CA GLN A 125 3.25 15.55 -14.14
C GLN A 125 3.08 14.69 -15.39
N ASP A 126 3.99 14.86 -16.35
CA ASP A 126 4.02 14.05 -17.56
C ASP A 126 4.84 12.78 -17.35
N VAL A 127 4.14 11.64 -17.35
CA VAL A 127 4.74 10.31 -17.33
C VAL A 127 4.19 9.52 -18.51
N SER A 128 5.06 8.80 -19.21
CA SER A 128 4.65 7.99 -20.37
C SER A 128 3.75 6.82 -19.94
N LEU A 129 2.77 6.49 -20.81
CA LEU A 129 1.82 5.41 -20.55
C LEU A 129 2.53 4.06 -20.35
N LEU A 130 3.62 3.81 -21.09
CA LEU A 130 4.43 2.61 -20.96
C LEU A 130 5.02 2.46 -19.55
N ARG A 131 5.59 3.55 -18.99
CA ARG A 131 6.17 3.55 -17.65
C ARG A 131 5.10 3.38 -16.57
N LEU A 132 3.93 3.98 -16.76
CA LEU A 132 2.80 3.79 -15.87
C LEU A 132 2.28 2.35 -15.93
N SER A 133 2.19 1.76 -17.13
CA SER A 133 1.78 0.37 -17.32
C SER A 133 2.73 -0.61 -16.62
N ASP A 134 4.04 -0.36 -16.72
CA ASP A 134 5.06 -1.12 -15.99
C ASP A 134 4.87 -1.02 -14.47
N ALA A 135 4.72 0.20 -13.95
CA ALA A 135 4.45 0.43 -12.53
C ALA A 135 3.13 -0.23 -12.07
N TYR A 136 2.11 -0.30 -12.93
CA TYR A 136 0.86 -1.01 -12.65
C TYR A 136 1.04 -2.52 -12.62
N LEU A 137 1.81 -3.11 -13.54
CA LEU A 137 2.09 -4.55 -13.52
C LEU A 137 2.85 -4.94 -12.25
N VAL A 138 3.85 -4.15 -11.86
CA VAL A 138 4.54 -4.30 -10.58
C VAL A 138 3.55 -4.16 -9.42
N GLY A 139 2.73 -3.12 -9.40
CA GLY A 139 1.71 -2.94 -8.37
C GLY A 139 0.73 -4.12 -8.28
N LEU A 140 0.30 -4.66 -9.42
CA LEU A 140 -0.60 -5.81 -9.50
C LEU A 140 0.05 -7.07 -8.92
N PHE A 141 1.33 -7.32 -9.22
CA PHE A 141 2.11 -8.41 -8.63
C PHE A 141 2.12 -8.31 -7.11
N PHE A 142 2.51 -7.16 -6.57
CA PHE A 142 2.56 -6.95 -5.13
C PHE A 142 1.17 -7.09 -4.48
N ASN A 143 0.10 -6.66 -5.14
CA ASN A 143 -1.26 -6.82 -4.61
C ASN A 143 -1.75 -8.28 -4.59
N ASN A 144 -1.32 -9.11 -5.55
CA ASN A 144 -1.73 -10.50 -5.63
C ASN A 144 -0.92 -11.42 -4.71
N PHE A 145 0.38 -11.14 -4.54
CA PHE A 145 1.30 -12.04 -3.83
C PHE A 145 1.63 -11.59 -2.41
N LEU A 146 1.35 -10.34 -2.02
CA LEU A 146 1.50 -9.91 -0.62
C LEU A 146 0.15 -9.91 0.09
N PRO A 147 0.13 -10.24 1.40
CA PRO A 147 -1.08 -10.22 2.23
C PRO A 147 -1.63 -8.81 2.48
N SER A 148 -1.11 -7.78 1.82
CA SER A 148 -1.56 -6.40 1.95
C SER A 148 -1.90 -5.79 0.59
N ASN A 149 -3.16 -5.42 0.38
CA ASN A 149 -3.63 -4.66 -0.79
C ASN A 149 -3.02 -3.25 -0.91
N ILE A 150 -2.26 -2.80 0.10
CA ILE A 150 -1.57 -1.52 0.12
C ILE A 150 -0.16 -1.65 -0.50
N GLY A 151 0.42 -2.85 -0.52
CA GLY A 151 1.79 -3.09 -0.97
C GLY A 151 2.02 -2.69 -2.43
N GLY A 152 1.07 -3.01 -3.32
CA GLY A 152 1.16 -2.64 -4.72
C GLY A 152 0.99 -1.15 -5.00
N ASP A 153 0.09 -0.48 -4.26
CA ASP A 153 -0.05 0.97 -4.34
C ASP A 153 1.22 1.70 -3.88
N VAL A 154 1.88 1.18 -2.84
CA VAL A 154 3.19 1.70 -2.39
C VAL A 154 4.27 1.45 -3.43
N ALA A 155 4.31 0.26 -4.05
CA ALA A 155 5.31 -0.07 -5.07
C ALA A 155 5.22 0.87 -6.28
N ARG A 156 4.01 1.09 -6.82
CA ARG A 156 3.81 2.01 -7.95
C ARG A 156 4.04 3.47 -7.55
N ALA A 157 3.59 3.89 -6.35
CA ALA A 157 3.87 5.23 -5.84
C ALA A 157 5.36 5.48 -5.68
N HIS A 158 6.13 4.50 -5.24
CA HIS A 158 7.57 4.58 -5.11
C HIS A 158 8.25 4.67 -6.49
N ALA A 159 7.88 3.80 -7.43
CA ALA A 159 8.44 3.77 -8.78
C ALA A 159 8.26 5.11 -9.50
N ILE A 160 7.03 5.63 -9.52
CA ILE A 160 6.73 6.91 -10.19
C ILE A 160 7.18 8.10 -9.35
N GLY A 161 7.09 8.02 -8.02
CA GLY A 161 7.55 9.08 -7.11
C GLY A 161 9.05 9.36 -7.20
N ARG A 162 9.88 8.33 -7.45
CA ARG A 162 11.31 8.51 -7.75
C ARG A 162 11.51 9.20 -9.09
N HIS A 163 10.68 8.89 -10.08
CA HIS A 163 10.79 9.47 -11.41
C HIS A 163 10.37 10.95 -11.45
N THR A 164 9.31 11.33 -10.73
CA THR A 164 8.79 12.70 -10.70
C THR A 164 9.44 13.59 -9.63
N GLY A 165 10.12 12.99 -8.63
CA GLY A 165 10.60 13.70 -7.45
C GLY A 165 9.48 14.23 -6.52
N ARG A 166 8.22 13.89 -6.79
CA ARG A 166 7.03 14.44 -6.11
C ARG A 166 6.13 13.36 -5.55
N LEU A 167 6.66 12.53 -4.64
CA LEU A 167 5.93 11.39 -4.05
C LEU A 167 4.54 11.75 -3.48
N GLY A 168 4.39 12.91 -2.83
CA GLY A 168 3.09 13.33 -2.28
C GLY A 168 2.01 13.53 -3.34
N VAL A 169 2.38 14.11 -4.49
CA VAL A 169 1.48 14.30 -5.65
C VAL A 169 1.10 12.95 -6.25
N VAL A 170 2.07 12.05 -6.39
CA VAL A 170 1.84 10.69 -6.90
C VAL A 170 0.88 9.91 -5.98
N VAL A 171 1.09 9.94 -4.67
CA VAL A 171 0.19 9.30 -3.70
C VAL A 171 -1.21 9.91 -3.73
N ALA A 172 -1.31 11.24 -3.85
CA ALA A 172 -2.58 11.93 -4.01
C ALA A 172 -3.34 11.49 -5.28
N SER A 173 -2.65 11.39 -6.42
CA SER A 173 -3.26 10.93 -7.67
C SER A 173 -3.79 9.49 -7.56
N ILE A 174 -3.08 8.60 -6.86
CA ILE A 174 -3.55 7.23 -6.58
C ILE A 174 -4.80 7.25 -5.71
N ALA A 175 -4.87 8.12 -4.70
CA ALA A 175 -6.06 8.27 -3.88
C ALA A 175 -7.26 8.74 -4.72
N GLY A 176 -7.07 9.74 -5.59
CA GLY A 176 -8.10 10.21 -6.51
C GLY A 176 -8.59 9.11 -7.46
N GLU A 177 -7.68 8.31 -8.00
CA GLU A 177 -8.00 7.15 -8.82
C GLU A 177 -8.87 6.14 -8.06
N ARG A 178 -8.53 5.82 -6.80
CA ARG A 178 -9.29 4.90 -5.95
C ARG A 178 -10.69 5.43 -5.64
N LEU A 179 -10.84 6.74 -5.42
CA LEU A 179 -12.14 7.37 -5.19
C LEU A 179 -13.03 7.22 -6.42
N LEU A 180 -12.53 7.61 -7.59
CA LEU A 180 -13.30 7.56 -8.84
C LEU A 180 -13.59 6.12 -9.28
N ALA A 181 -12.66 5.19 -9.06
CA ALA A 181 -12.88 3.77 -9.30
C ALA A 181 -13.95 3.19 -8.36
N GLY A 182 -13.94 3.56 -7.08
CA GLY A 182 -14.96 3.15 -6.12
C GLY A 182 -16.36 3.69 -6.47
N LEU A 183 -16.44 4.95 -6.92
CA LEU A 183 -17.68 5.53 -7.43
C LEU A 183 -18.19 4.81 -8.69
N ALA A 184 -17.32 4.50 -9.64
CA ALA A 184 -17.70 3.77 -10.85
C ALA A 184 -18.18 2.35 -10.54
N LEU A 185 -17.52 1.66 -9.61
CA LEU A 185 -17.96 0.35 -9.14
C LEU A 185 -19.33 0.43 -8.45
N GLY A 186 -19.53 1.40 -7.56
CA GLY A 186 -20.83 1.55 -6.89
C GLY A 186 -21.93 1.98 -7.85
N ALA A 187 -21.62 2.79 -8.88
CA ALA A 187 -22.57 3.16 -9.93
C ALA A 187 -22.99 1.93 -10.77
N THR A 188 -22.03 1.13 -11.23
CA THR A 188 -22.31 -0.11 -11.99
C THR A 188 -23.04 -1.15 -11.15
N ALA A 189 -22.69 -1.29 -9.86
CA ALA A 189 -23.44 -2.13 -8.92
C ALA A 189 -24.87 -1.59 -8.68
N SER A 190 -25.06 -0.27 -8.61
CA SER A 190 -26.41 0.31 -8.46
C SER A 190 -27.28 0.02 -9.68
N VAL A 191 -26.74 0.11 -10.90
CA VAL A 191 -27.45 -0.29 -12.12
C VAL A 191 -27.85 -1.76 -12.06
N ALA A 192 -26.95 -2.64 -11.62
CA ALA A 192 -27.25 -4.06 -11.44
C ALA A 192 -28.43 -4.30 -10.46
N LEU A 193 -28.51 -3.52 -9.37
CA LEU A 193 -29.60 -3.63 -8.39
C LEU A 193 -30.93 -3.09 -8.91
N VAL A 194 -30.92 -2.11 -9.81
CA VAL A 194 -32.13 -1.64 -10.49
C VAL A 194 -32.69 -2.73 -11.40
N VAL A 195 -31.81 -3.45 -12.10
CA VAL A 195 -32.19 -4.57 -12.99
C VAL A 195 -32.64 -5.80 -12.18
N ARG A 196 -32.00 -6.06 -11.03
CA ARG A 196 -32.27 -7.21 -10.15
C ARG A 196 -32.69 -6.77 -8.76
N GLN A 197 -33.97 -6.42 -8.63
CA GLN A 197 -34.54 -5.92 -7.39
C GLN A 197 -34.53 -6.94 -6.24
N ASP A 198 -34.49 -8.24 -6.57
CA ASP A 198 -34.34 -9.32 -5.59
C ASP A 198 -33.02 -9.25 -4.82
N LEU A 199 -31.96 -8.66 -5.42
CA LEU A 199 -30.66 -8.49 -4.77
C LEU A 199 -30.61 -7.25 -3.85
N VAL A 200 -31.58 -6.33 -3.96
CA VAL A 200 -31.59 -5.07 -3.19
C VAL A 200 -31.64 -5.35 -1.69
N GLY A 201 -32.43 -6.33 -1.26
CA GLY A 201 -32.54 -6.72 0.15
C GLY A 201 -31.25 -7.32 0.73
N VAL A 202 -30.41 -7.92 -0.13
CA VAL A 202 -29.18 -8.60 0.29
C VAL A 202 -27.99 -7.64 0.35
N VAL A 203 -27.82 -6.79 -0.68
CA VAL A 203 -26.62 -5.95 -0.85
C VAL A 203 -26.88 -4.46 -1.00
N GLY A 204 -28.14 -4.03 -1.18
CA GLY A 204 -28.48 -2.65 -1.54
C GLY A 204 -28.08 -1.62 -0.48
N SER A 205 -28.27 -1.94 0.81
CA SER A 205 -27.83 -1.06 1.91
C SER A 205 -26.31 -0.91 1.95
N GLY A 206 -25.56 -1.98 1.67
CA GLY A 206 -24.10 -1.97 1.59
C GLY A 206 -23.59 -1.14 0.42
N VAL A 207 -24.17 -1.33 -0.78
CA VAL A 207 -23.85 -0.53 -1.97
C VAL A 207 -24.16 0.95 -1.73
N GLY A 208 -25.32 1.27 -1.16
CA GLY A 208 -25.71 2.64 -0.81
C GLY A 208 -24.78 3.29 0.21
N ALA A 209 -24.39 2.57 1.27
CA ALA A 209 -23.46 3.08 2.29
C ALA A 209 -22.05 3.34 1.72
N VAL A 210 -21.55 2.45 0.86
CA VAL A 210 -20.27 2.63 0.15
C VAL A 210 -20.36 3.84 -0.77
N MET A 211 -21.40 3.95 -1.59
CA MET A 211 -21.62 5.10 -2.46
C MET A 211 -21.66 6.41 -1.67
N PHE A 212 -22.41 6.45 -0.57
CA PHE A 212 -22.47 7.62 0.30
C PHE A 212 -21.08 8.00 0.85
N ALA A 213 -20.30 7.02 1.32
CA ALA A 213 -18.95 7.24 1.83
C ALA A 213 -18.00 7.78 0.74
N PHE A 214 -18.01 7.20 -0.46
CA PHE A 214 -17.14 7.62 -1.56
C PHE A 214 -17.55 8.98 -2.16
N ILE A 215 -18.85 9.26 -2.27
CA ILE A 215 -19.37 10.58 -2.68
C ILE A 215 -18.96 11.61 -1.63
N GLY A 216 -19.20 11.34 -0.35
CA GLY A 216 -18.84 12.23 0.75
C GLY A 216 -17.34 12.53 0.80
N LEU A 217 -16.51 11.51 0.58
CA LEU A 217 -15.05 11.67 0.55
C LEU A 217 -14.57 12.46 -0.67
N THR A 218 -15.18 12.23 -1.84
CA THR A 218 -14.89 12.99 -3.05
C THR A 218 -15.30 14.45 -2.88
N ALA A 219 -16.48 14.71 -2.34
CA ALA A 219 -16.97 16.06 -2.03
C ALA A 219 -16.06 16.77 -1.00
N LEU A 220 -15.61 16.06 0.05
CA LEU A 220 -14.71 16.58 1.07
C LEU A 220 -13.41 17.14 0.47
N PHE A 221 -12.84 16.46 -0.51
CA PHE A 221 -11.60 16.89 -1.17
C PHE A 221 -11.81 17.88 -2.33
N SER A 222 -13.01 17.89 -2.93
CA SER A 222 -13.34 18.78 -4.06
C SER A 222 -13.70 20.20 -3.62
N ILE A 223 -14.26 20.37 -2.41
CA ILE A 223 -14.72 21.67 -1.91
C ILE A 223 -13.54 22.51 -1.39
N PRO A 224 -13.24 23.68 -1.98
CA PRO A 224 -12.05 24.47 -1.65
C PRO A 224 -12.06 25.03 -0.22
N GLN A 225 -13.22 25.33 0.34
CA GLN A 225 -13.38 25.82 1.72
C GLN A 225 -12.97 24.74 2.74
N ILE A 226 -13.41 23.51 2.52
CA ILE A 226 -13.08 22.35 3.36
C ILE A 226 -11.59 22.03 3.22
N ARG A 227 -11.07 22.07 1.98
CA ARG A 227 -9.64 21.90 1.69
C ARG A 227 -8.78 22.93 2.42
N GLY A 228 -9.14 24.21 2.35
CA GLY A 228 -8.46 25.29 3.05
C GLY A 228 -8.48 25.12 4.57
N TYR A 229 -9.59 24.64 5.13
CA TYR A 229 -9.68 24.28 6.54
C TYR A 229 -8.74 23.12 6.92
N LEU A 230 -8.76 22.02 6.15
CA LEU A 230 -7.89 20.86 6.35
C LEU A 230 -6.41 21.24 6.29
N ILE A 231 -6.01 22.02 5.28
CA ILE A 231 -4.63 22.49 5.09
C ILE A 231 -4.20 23.38 6.26
N ARG A 232 -5.05 24.33 6.70
CA ARG A 232 -4.78 25.18 7.86
C ARG A 232 -4.63 24.37 9.16
N ARG A 233 -5.46 23.34 9.35
CA ARG A 233 -5.39 22.43 10.50
C ARG A 233 -4.15 21.54 10.48
N LEU A 234 -3.73 21.09 9.31
CA LEU A 234 -2.56 20.22 9.14
C LEU A 234 -1.25 20.98 9.42
N GLY A 235 -1.19 22.27 9.10
CA GLY A 235 0.01 23.09 9.25
C GLY A 235 1.04 22.85 8.14
N GLN A 236 1.85 23.86 7.84
CA GLN A 236 2.67 23.87 6.61
C GLN A 236 4.13 23.45 6.82
N SER A 237 4.58 23.21 8.05
CA SER A 237 5.99 22.89 8.34
C SER A 237 6.31 21.39 8.29
N GLY A 238 7.50 21.06 7.79
CA GLY A 238 8.03 19.69 7.76
C GLY A 238 7.16 18.68 7.03
N ARG A 239 6.97 17.49 7.62
CA ARG A 239 6.18 16.37 7.06
C ARG A 239 4.71 16.74 6.82
N ARG A 240 4.17 17.68 7.59
CA ARG A 240 2.77 18.16 7.46
C ARG A 240 2.57 19.01 6.20
N GLY A 241 3.59 19.77 5.78
CA GLY A 241 3.58 20.50 4.51
C GLY A 241 3.49 19.58 3.29
N SER A 242 4.11 18.40 3.34
CA SER A 242 3.99 17.41 2.25
C SER A 242 2.58 16.83 2.14
N ILE A 243 1.91 16.60 3.28
CA ILE A 243 0.52 16.12 3.32
C ILE A 243 -0.42 17.23 2.81
N ALA A 244 -0.21 18.47 3.25
CA ALA A 244 -0.98 19.62 2.75
C ALA A 244 -0.87 19.78 1.22
N ARG A 245 0.33 19.63 0.65
CA ARG A 245 0.52 19.61 -0.82
C ARG A 245 -0.18 18.44 -1.52
N SER A 246 -0.23 17.29 -0.87
CA SER A 246 -0.94 16.10 -1.40
C SER A 246 -2.45 16.33 -1.41
N VAL A 247 -3.00 16.91 -0.33
CA VAL A 247 -4.42 17.30 -0.23
C VAL A 247 -4.77 18.37 -1.25
N GLU A 248 -3.91 19.37 -1.46
CA GLU A 248 -4.10 20.40 -2.48
C GLU A 248 -4.08 19.81 -3.90
N SER A 249 -3.13 18.92 -4.20
CA SER A 249 -3.03 18.24 -5.49
C SER A 249 -4.25 17.36 -5.78
N LEU A 250 -4.71 16.58 -4.79
CA LEU A 250 -5.94 15.79 -4.90
C LEU A 250 -7.14 16.70 -5.14
N GLY A 251 -7.25 17.80 -4.39
CA GLY A 251 -8.34 18.75 -4.55
C GLY A 251 -8.36 19.41 -5.91
N ARG A 252 -7.23 19.85 -6.45
CA ARG A 252 -7.14 20.41 -7.81
C ARG A 252 -7.60 19.42 -8.87
N THR A 253 -7.16 18.17 -8.76
CA THR A 253 -7.53 17.10 -9.69
C THR A 253 -9.02 16.82 -9.66
N LEU A 254 -9.62 16.78 -8.46
CA LEU A 254 -11.06 16.54 -8.30
C LEU A 254 -11.92 17.78 -8.59
N SER A 255 -11.33 18.98 -8.65
CA SER A 255 -12.02 20.22 -9.03
C SER A 255 -12.12 20.40 -10.55
N ASP A 256 -11.32 19.70 -11.36
CA ASP A 256 -11.44 19.75 -12.82
C ASP A 256 -12.51 18.74 -13.31
N PRO A 257 -13.71 19.21 -13.73
CA PRO A 257 -14.81 18.32 -14.10
C PRO A 257 -14.48 17.44 -15.31
N TRP A 258 -13.63 17.91 -16.23
CA TRP A 258 -13.30 17.15 -17.44
C TRP A 258 -12.37 15.98 -17.12
N THR A 259 -11.33 16.21 -16.32
CA THR A 259 -10.47 15.11 -15.83
C THR A 259 -11.28 14.12 -15.00
N VAL A 260 -12.14 14.59 -14.09
CA VAL A 260 -12.99 13.72 -13.27
C VAL A 260 -13.92 12.88 -14.14
N LEU A 261 -14.61 13.49 -15.11
CA LEU A 261 -15.52 12.80 -16.02
C LEU A 261 -14.77 11.76 -16.87
N ALA A 262 -13.62 12.13 -17.45
CA ALA A 262 -12.81 11.22 -18.26
C ALA A 262 -12.31 10.02 -17.45
N VAL A 263 -11.80 10.24 -16.24
CA VAL A 263 -11.31 9.17 -15.36
C VAL A 263 -12.45 8.31 -14.82
N PHE A 264 -13.62 8.90 -14.55
CA PHE A 264 -14.83 8.16 -14.19
C PHE A 264 -15.31 7.27 -15.35
N ALA A 265 -15.41 7.82 -16.57
CA ALA A 265 -15.79 7.07 -17.77
C ALA A 265 -14.82 5.91 -18.04
N LEU A 266 -13.50 6.16 -17.97
CA LEU A 266 -12.50 5.10 -18.07
C LEU A 266 -12.58 4.08 -16.91
N SER A 267 -13.06 4.48 -15.73
CA SER A 267 -13.30 3.55 -14.63
C SER A 267 -14.49 2.63 -14.89
N VAL A 268 -15.53 3.13 -15.58
CA VAL A 268 -16.63 2.29 -16.07
C VAL A 268 -16.15 1.33 -17.16
N VAL A 269 -15.31 1.79 -18.09
CA VAL A 269 -14.67 0.93 -19.11
C VAL A 269 -13.82 -0.15 -18.45
N PHE A 270 -13.01 0.21 -17.46
CA PHE A 270 -12.24 -0.75 -16.67
C PHE A 270 -13.16 -1.80 -16.02
N GLN A 271 -14.28 -1.38 -15.44
CA GLN A 271 -15.24 -2.31 -14.85
C GLN A 271 -15.85 -3.26 -15.91
N ALA A 272 -16.17 -2.76 -17.10
CA ALA A 272 -16.65 -3.57 -18.21
C ALA A 272 -15.59 -4.60 -18.67
N LEU A 273 -14.31 -4.23 -18.68
CA LEU A 273 -13.21 -5.16 -18.96
C LEU A 273 -13.10 -6.23 -17.87
N VAL A 274 -13.22 -5.88 -16.59
CA VAL A 274 -13.24 -6.87 -15.48
C VAL A 274 -14.40 -7.85 -15.64
N VAL A 275 -15.59 -7.37 -16.00
CA VAL A 275 -16.75 -8.21 -16.32
C VAL A 275 -16.43 -9.15 -17.50
N ALA A 276 -15.81 -8.63 -18.57
CA ALA A 276 -15.46 -9.41 -19.74
C ALA A 276 -14.40 -10.49 -19.44
N VAL A 277 -13.40 -10.20 -18.58
CA VAL A 277 -12.43 -11.22 -18.11
C VAL A 277 -13.16 -12.32 -17.32
N ALA A 278 -14.08 -11.96 -16.43
CA ALA A 278 -14.86 -12.95 -15.69
C ALA A 278 -15.75 -13.81 -16.60
N TRP A 279 -16.38 -13.19 -17.60
CA TRP A 279 -17.16 -13.90 -18.61
C TRP A 279 -16.29 -14.85 -19.47
N ALA A 280 -15.09 -14.42 -19.87
CA ALA A 280 -14.13 -15.28 -20.54
C ALA A 280 -13.70 -16.49 -19.67
N GLY A 281 -13.65 -16.33 -18.34
CA GLY A 281 -13.45 -17.43 -17.41
C GLY A 281 -14.60 -18.46 -17.42
N PHE A 282 -15.85 -18.03 -17.58
CA PHE A 282 -16.99 -18.95 -17.76
C PHE A 282 -16.95 -19.66 -19.12
N MET A 283 -16.55 -18.96 -20.19
CA MET A 283 -16.34 -19.59 -21.50
C MET A 283 -15.23 -20.64 -21.45
N ALA A 284 -14.12 -20.34 -20.74
CA ALA A 284 -13.01 -21.26 -20.59
C ALA A 284 -13.42 -22.57 -19.91
N VAL A 285 -14.33 -22.49 -18.93
CA VAL A 285 -14.88 -23.65 -18.21
C VAL A 285 -16.05 -24.31 -18.97
N GLY A 286 -16.48 -23.77 -20.10
CA GLY A 286 -17.62 -24.30 -20.87
C GLY A 286 -18.99 -24.07 -20.23
N ALA A 287 -19.10 -23.12 -19.30
CA ALA A 287 -20.36 -22.81 -18.63
C ALA A 287 -21.22 -21.83 -19.44
N PRO A 288 -22.51 -22.11 -19.69
CA PRO A 288 -23.37 -21.29 -20.55
C PRO A 288 -23.89 -20.04 -19.82
N VAL A 289 -23.02 -19.07 -19.60
CA VAL A 289 -23.36 -17.79 -18.94
C VAL A 289 -23.34 -16.66 -19.96
N SER A 290 -24.43 -15.90 -20.04
CA SER A 290 -24.50 -14.74 -20.92
C SER A 290 -23.73 -13.55 -20.34
N LEU A 291 -23.11 -12.74 -21.22
CA LEU A 291 -22.36 -11.57 -20.81
C LEU A 291 -23.23 -10.56 -20.01
N GLY A 292 -24.51 -10.44 -20.36
CA GLY A 292 -25.46 -9.57 -19.65
C GLY A 292 -25.65 -9.96 -18.18
N VAL A 293 -25.68 -11.25 -17.86
CA VAL A 293 -25.72 -11.73 -16.46
C VAL A 293 -24.44 -11.33 -15.73
N CYS A 294 -23.27 -11.48 -16.37
CA CYS A 294 -22.01 -11.06 -15.77
C CYS A 294 -21.98 -9.55 -15.48
N PHE A 295 -22.54 -8.70 -16.36
CA PHE A 295 -22.64 -7.25 -16.11
C PHE A 295 -23.47 -6.89 -14.88
N VAL A 296 -24.40 -7.76 -14.47
CA VAL A 296 -25.20 -7.57 -13.26
C VAL A 296 -24.49 -8.15 -12.04
N LEU A 297 -24.03 -9.40 -12.11
CA LEU A 297 -23.52 -10.11 -10.93
C LEU A 297 -22.08 -9.75 -10.57
N ILE A 298 -21.20 -9.48 -11.54
CA ILE A 298 -19.78 -9.24 -11.27
C ILE A 298 -19.53 -7.92 -10.52
N PRO A 299 -20.19 -6.78 -10.81
CA PRO A 299 -20.07 -5.58 -9.98
C PRO A 299 -20.51 -5.81 -8.54
N VAL A 300 -21.59 -6.57 -8.31
CA VAL A 300 -22.06 -6.94 -6.97
C VAL A 300 -21.01 -7.79 -6.25
N ILE A 301 -20.48 -8.82 -6.92
CA ILE A 301 -19.42 -9.67 -6.37
C ILE A 301 -18.15 -8.87 -6.07
N SER A 302 -17.80 -7.90 -6.92
CA SER A 302 -16.65 -7.01 -6.73
C SER A 302 -16.86 -6.07 -5.54
N ALA A 303 -18.08 -5.59 -5.33
CA ALA A 303 -18.44 -4.80 -4.15
C ALA A 303 -18.37 -5.62 -2.86
N ILE A 304 -18.80 -6.90 -2.88
CA ILE A 304 -18.67 -7.82 -1.74
C ILE A 304 -17.19 -8.02 -1.36
N GLN A 305 -16.29 -8.08 -2.35
CA GLN A 305 -14.85 -8.22 -2.12
C GLN A 305 -14.19 -6.99 -1.47
N LEU A 306 -14.85 -5.82 -1.47
CA LEU A 306 -14.33 -4.65 -0.75
C LEU A 306 -14.40 -4.83 0.77
N VAL A 307 -15.24 -5.76 1.26
CA VAL A 307 -15.33 -6.05 2.69
C VAL A 307 -14.04 -6.76 3.11
N PRO A 308 -13.24 -6.19 4.04
CA PRO A 308 -11.89 -6.66 4.33
C PRO A 308 -11.89 -7.88 5.29
N VAL A 309 -12.70 -8.88 4.97
CA VAL A 309 -12.85 -10.15 5.72
C VAL A 309 -11.77 -11.15 5.32
N SER A 310 -11.43 -11.21 4.04
CA SER A 310 -10.47 -12.17 3.46
C SER A 310 -9.27 -11.47 2.81
N LEU A 311 -8.17 -12.21 2.60
CA LEU A 311 -7.04 -11.72 1.82
C LEU A 311 -7.38 -11.74 0.33
N GLY A 312 -7.29 -10.59 -0.33
CA GLY A 312 -7.50 -10.48 -1.77
C GLY A 312 -8.88 -10.92 -2.27
N GLY A 313 -9.87 -11.05 -1.37
CA GLY A 313 -11.19 -11.59 -1.71
C GLY A 313 -11.27 -13.12 -1.81
N PHE A 314 -10.15 -13.84 -1.68
CA PHE A 314 -10.13 -15.31 -1.80
C PHE A 314 -11.01 -16.00 -0.75
N GLY A 315 -11.79 -16.98 -1.19
CA GLY A 315 -12.84 -17.68 -0.44
C GLY A 315 -14.18 -16.95 -0.48
N VAL A 316 -14.18 -15.62 -0.33
CA VAL A 316 -15.40 -14.80 -0.40
C VAL A 316 -15.88 -14.65 -1.84
N ARG A 317 -14.98 -14.39 -2.78
CA ARG A 317 -15.28 -14.32 -4.21
C ARG A 317 -15.84 -15.64 -4.71
N GLU A 318 -15.16 -16.74 -4.43
CA GLU A 318 -15.57 -18.08 -4.89
C GLU A 318 -16.95 -18.47 -4.32
N GLY A 319 -17.18 -18.18 -3.03
CA GLY A 319 -18.49 -18.37 -2.41
C GLY A 319 -19.58 -17.49 -3.03
N ALA A 320 -19.27 -16.23 -3.36
CA ALA A 320 -20.21 -15.32 -4.02
C ALA A 320 -20.51 -15.76 -5.46
N TYR A 321 -19.53 -16.30 -6.19
CA TYR A 321 -19.72 -16.90 -7.51
C TYR A 321 -20.66 -18.11 -7.41
N ALA A 322 -20.35 -19.07 -6.54
CA ALA A 322 -21.16 -20.27 -6.34
C ALA A 322 -22.61 -19.94 -5.94
N PHE A 323 -22.79 -18.98 -5.03
CA PHE A 323 -24.10 -18.60 -4.53
C PHE A 323 -24.92 -17.82 -5.58
N LEU A 324 -24.39 -16.72 -6.12
CA LEU A 324 -25.15 -15.83 -6.99
C LEU A 324 -25.43 -16.45 -8.37
N PHE A 325 -24.44 -17.09 -8.99
CA PHE A 325 -24.66 -17.75 -10.29
C PHE A 325 -25.47 -19.05 -10.13
N GLY A 326 -25.35 -19.74 -9.00
CA GLY A 326 -26.20 -20.89 -8.68
C GLY A 326 -27.67 -20.50 -8.52
N GLN A 327 -27.96 -19.44 -7.77
CA GLN A 327 -29.34 -18.96 -7.60
C GLN A 327 -29.93 -18.32 -8.85
N CYS A 328 -29.15 -17.53 -9.59
CA CYS A 328 -29.68 -16.76 -10.71
C CYS A 328 -29.78 -17.56 -12.01
N CYS A 329 -28.87 -18.51 -12.22
CA CYS A 329 -28.67 -19.15 -13.51
C CYS A 329 -28.56 -20.68 -13.42
N ALA A 330 -28.80 -21.26 -12.24
CA ALA A 330 -28.66 -22.70 -11.99
C ALA A 330 -27.30 -23.27 -12.40
N ILE A 331 -26.25 -22.44 -12.37
CA ILE A 331 -24.89 -22.89 -12.70
C ILE A 331 -24.37 -23.77 -11.58
N ALA A 332 -23.78 -24.91 -11.94
CA ALA A 332 -23.15 -25.80 -10.98
C ALA A 332 -22.09 -25.04 -10.15
N PRO A 333 -22.08 -25.18 -8.81
CA PRO A 333 -21.11 -24.51 -7.95
C PRO A 333 -19.66 -24.77 -8.39
N THR A 334 -19.35 -25.99 -8.82
CA THR A 334 -18.04 -26.39 -9.34
C THR A 334 -17.60 -25.52 -10.52
N ALA A 335 -18.47 -25.32 -11.51
CA ALA A 335 -18.19 -24.49 -12.69
C ALA A 335 -18.03 -23.01 -12.34
N ALA A 336 -18.87 -22.48 -11.43
CA ALA A 336 -18.78 -21.09 -10.99
C ALA A 336 -17.50 -20.80 -10.18
N ILE A 337 -17.05 -21.77 -9.37
CA ILE A 337 -15.80 -21.65 -8.62
C ILE A 337 -14.61 -21.79 -9.57
N ALA A 338 -14.65 -22.77 -10.47
CA ALA A 338 -13.60 -22.96 -11.47
C ALA A 338 -13.42 -21.70 -12.33
N SER A 339 -14.50 -21.04 -12.78
CA SER A 339 -14.40 -19.79 -13.55
C SER A 339 -13.77 -18.64 -12.73
N SER A 340 -14.12 -18.53 -11.44
CA SER A 340 -13.48 -17.58 -10.51
C SER A 340 -11.98 -17.87 -10.32
N LEU A 341 -11.59 -19.16 -10.29
CA LEU A 341 -10.19 -19.57 -10.18
C LEU A 341 -9.42 -19.31 -11.49
N VAL A 342 -10.04 -19.54 -12.65
CA VAL A 342 -9.45 -19.17 -13.95
C VAL A 342 -9.24 -17.66 -14.03
N PHE A 343 -10.23 -16.85 -13.64
CA PHE A 343 -10.08 -15.39 -13.52
C PHE A 343 -8.88 -15.03 -12.64
N ALA A 344 -8.78 -15.63 -11.46
CA ALA A 344 -7.68 -15.38 -10.53
C ALA A 344 -6.33 -15.80 -11.10
N GLY A 345 -6.25 -16.98 -11.72
CA GLY A 345 -5.06 -17.53 -12.33
C GLY A 345 -4.55 -16.66 -13.48
N VAL A 346 -5.45 -16.17 -14.34
CA VAL A 346 -5.11 -15.23 -15.42
C VAL A 346 -4.56 -13.92 -14.87
N VAL A 347 -5.24 -13.32 -13.89
CA VAL A 347 -4.78 -12.06 -13.27
C VAL A 347 -3.42 -12.26 -12.58
N MET A 348 -3.22 -13.37 -11.88
CA MET A 348 -1.95 -13.72 -11.26
C MET A 348 -0.86 -13.94 -12.31
N GLY A 349 -1.15 -14.68 -13.39
CA GLY A 349 -0.23 -14.95 -14.49
C GLY A 349 0.24 -13.68 -15.19
N VAL A 350 -0.69 -12.77 -15.54
CA VAL A 350 -0.33 -11.45 -16.10
C VAL A 350 0.52 -10.64 -15.11
N SER A 351 0.21 -10.72 -13.81
CA SER A 351 0.98 -9.99 -12.80
C SER A 351 2.40 -10.51 -12.61
N LEU A 352 2.70 -11.77 -12.94
CA LEU A 352 4.07 -12.31 -12.89
C LEU A 352 5.02 -11.54 -13.80
N VAL A 353 4.54 -11.03 -14.94
CA VAL A 353 5.33 -10.18 -15.84
C VAL A 353 5.87 -8.95 -15.10
N GLY A 354 5.04 -8.35 -14.23
CA GLY A 354 5.45 -7.25 -13.35
C GLY A 354 6.50 -7.66 -12.32
N GLY A 355 6.37 -8.86 -11.74
CA GLY A 355 7.37 -9.43 -10.82
C GLY A 355 8.73 -9.62 -11.49
N VAL A 356 8.76 -10.15 -12.72
CA VAL A 356 9.99 -10.32 -13.52
C VAL A 356 10.62 -8.96 -13.84
N ARG A 357 9.83 -7.97 -14.27
CA ARG A 357 10.33 -6.61 -14.54
C ARG A 357 10.88 -5.92 -13.29
N PHE A 358 10.22 -6.09 -12.15
CA PHE A 358 10.73 -5.62 -10.87
C PHE A 358 12.06 -6.28 -10.51
N ALA A 359 12.17 -7.60 -10.65
CA ALA A 359 13.41 -8.34 -10.38
C ALA A 359 14.55 -7.87 -11.29
N MET A 360 14.32 -7.74 -12.60
CA MET A 360 15.33 -7.24 -13.54
C MET A 360 15.80 -5.83 -13.16
N THR A 361 14.87 -4.91 -12.90
CA THR A 361 15.19 -3.53 -12.50
C THR A 361 15.90 -3.46 -11.15
N TRP A 362 15.58 -4.37 -10.23
CA TRP A 362 16.22 -4.45 -8.92
C TRP A 362 17.65 -4.97 -9.04
N VAL A 363 17.88 -6.00 -9.87
CA VAL A 363 19.20 -6.57 -10.16
C VAL A 363 20.08 -5.54 -10.87
N THR A 364 19.60 -4.88 -11.93
CA THR A 364 20.39 -3.86 -12.65
C THR A 364 20.76 -2.67 -11.77
N ASN A 365 19.86 -2.24 -10.88
CA ASN A 365 20.16 -1.16 -9.92
C ASN A 365 21.09 -1.61 -8.78
N HIS A 366 21.13 -2.92 -8.46
CA HIS A 366 22.11 -3.49 -7.53
C HIS A 366 23.49 -3.66 -8.17
N GLU A 367 23.55 -4.03 -9.45
CA GLU A 367 24.80 -4.12 -10.21
C GLU A 367 25.38 -2.74 -10.52
N MET A 368 24.54 -1.74 -10.77
CA MET A 368 24.96 -0.34 -10.91
C MET A 368 25.18 0.37 -9.56
N ALA A 369 25.21 -0.35 -8.44
CA ALA A 369 25.76 0.20 -7.21
C ALA A 369 27.26 0.45 -7.45
N ASN A 370 27.58 1.67 -7.90
CA ASN A 370 28.89 2.09 -8.40
C ASN A 370 30.00 1.61 -7.46
N PRO A 371 30.93 0.74 -7.91
CA PRO A 371 32.10 0.36 -7.13
C PRO A 371 32.88 1.57 -6.60
N GLU A 372 32.87 2.70 -7.31
CA GLU A 372 33.49 3.95 -6.83
C GLU A 372 32.77 4.55 -5.61
N LEU A 373 31.44 4.41 -5.49
CA LEU A 373 30.71 4.82 -4.28
C LEU A 373 31.16 4.01 -3.07
N ALA A 374 31.58 2.75 -3.24
CA ALA A 374 32.12 1.95 -2.14
C ALA A 374 33.52 2.39 -1.71
N SER A 375 34.23 3.17 -2.54
CA SER A 375 35.55 3.73 -2.25
C SER A 375 35.53 5.18 -1.73
N LEU A 376 34.35 5.80 -1.57
CA LEU A 376 34.24 7.14 -1.01
C LEU A 376 34.55 7.13 0.50
N PRO A 377 35.58 7.87 0.98
CA PRO A 377 35.99 7.87 2.39
C PRO A 377 34.88 8.28 3.36
N ASP A 378 33.93 9.09 2.90
CA ASP A 378 32.82 9.57 3.72
C ASP A 378 31.75 8.47 3.98
N LEU A 379 31.61 7.49 3.07
CA LEU A 379 30.69 6.36 3.26
C LEU A 379 31.17 5.39 4.34
N ASP A 380 32.48 5.26 4.57
CA ASP A 380 33.02 4.45 5.67
C ASP A 380 32.55 4.93 7.04
N ARG A 381 32.26 6.23 7.19
CA ARG A 381 31.69 6.80 8.43
C ARG A 381 30.28 6.30 8.73
N LEU A 382 29.52 5.89 7.70
CA LEU A 382 28.18 5.29 7.87
C LEU A 382 28.26 3.86 8.40
N ARG A 383 29.31 3.11 8.09
CA ARG A 383 29.41 1.67 8.37
C ARG A 383 29.30 1.33 9.87
N PRO A 384 30.00 2.02 10.79
CA PRO A 384 29.82 1.78 12.22
C PRO A 384 28.42 2.17 12.72
N VAL A 385 27.76 3.17 12.11
CA VAL A 385 26.41 3.61 12.48
C VAL A 385 25.36 2.61 11.99
N VAL A 386 25.46 2.16 10.75
CA VAL A 386 24.60 1.12 10.17
C VAL A 386 24.73 -0.18 10.97
N ASN A 387 25.95 -0.61 11.29
CA ASN A 387 26.17 -1.79 12.12
C ASN A 387 25.61 -1.63 13.53
N ARG A 388 25.71 -0.43 14.11
CA ARG A 388 25.10 -0.13 15.42
C ARG A 388 23.58 -0.19 15.34
N VAL A 389 22.96 0.46 14.36
CA VAL A 389 21.50 0.49 14.19
C VAL A 389 20.96 -0.89 13.81
N ALA A 390 21.62 -1.64 12.94
CA ALA A 390 21.26 -3.03 12.65
C ALA A 390 21.41 -3.95 13.88
N ARG A 391 22.31 -3.64 14.81
CA ARG A 391 22.37 -4.34 16.11
C ARG A 391 21.23 -3.95 17.07
N GLU A 392 20.79 -2.70 17.00
CA GLU A 392 19.75 -2.15 17.88
C GLU A 392 18.33 -2.37 17.33
N THR A 393 18.21 -2.65 16.03
CA THR A 393 16.98 -2.92 15.29
C THR A 393 16.96 -4.35 14.74
N TRP A 394 15.94 -4.70 13.97
CA TRP A 394 15.70 -6.04 13.41
C TRP A 394 16.13 -6.16 11.93
N PHE A 395 16.74 -5.10 11.37
CA PHE A 395 17.19 -5.09 9.98
C PHE A 395 18.48 -5.90 9.78
N ASN A 396 18.59 -6.58 8.65
CA ASN A 396 19.84 -7.20 8.20
C ASN A 396 20.89 -6.08 7.95
N PRO A 397 22.12 -6.21 8.48
CA PRO A 397 23.16 -5.19 8.34
C PRO A 397 23.54 -4.92 6.87
N ASP A 398 23.61 -5.94 6.03
CA ASP A 398 23.93 -5.80 4.60
C ASP A 398 22.79 -5.12 3.84
N TRP A 399 21.55 -5.47 4.17
CA TRP A 399 20.37 -4.80 3.62
C TRP A 399 20.34 -3.31 4.02
N LEU A 400 20.57 -3.02 5.30
CA LEU A 400 20.55 -1.65 5.82
C LEU A 400 21.71 -0.82 5.24
N TRP A 401 22.87 -1.44 5.06
CA TRP A 401 24.03 -0.86 4.40
C TRP A 401 23.73 -0.48 2.96
N ASN A 402 23.15 -1.41 2.18
CA ASN A 402 22.78 -1.16 0.80
C ASN A 402 21.67 -0.11 0.66
N PHE A 403 20.72 -0.08 1.61
CA PHE A 403 19.71 0.97 1.70
C PHE A 403 20.35 2.36 1.91
N CYS A 404 21.29 2.49 2.85
CA CYS A 404 22.00 3.73 3.11
C CYS A 404 22.86 4.18 1.93
N ARG A 405 23.52 3.24 1.26
CA ARG A 405 24.28 3.49 0.03
C ARG A 405 23.39 4.02 -1.09
N SER A 406 22.19 3.45 -1.26
CA SER A 406 21.19 3.91 -2.23
C SER A 406 20.64 5.31 -1.91
N MET A 407 20.57 5.68 -0.62
CA MET A 407 20.20 7.04 -0.22
C MET A 407 21.31 8.04 -0.55
N HIS A 408 22.57 7.66 -0.35
CA HIS A 408 23.71 8.52 -0.69
C HIS A 408 23.80 8.75 -2.21
N SER A 409 23.62 7.71 -3.03
CA SER A 409 23.55 7.85 -4.49
C SER A 409 22.36 8.68 -4.98
N ALA A 410 21.34 8.87 -4.14
CA ALA A 410 20.20 9.76 -4.40
C ALA A 410 20.45 11.22 -3.96
N GLY A 411 21.69 11.56 -3.56
CA GLY A 411 22.11 12.91 -3.20
C GLY A 411 21.95 13.28 -1.72
N LEU A 412 21.64 12.32 -0.83
CA LEU A 412 21.66 12.58 0.61
C LEU A 412 23.08 12.55 1.17
N SER A 413 23.45 13.58 1.93
CA SER A 413 24.75 13.60 2.59
C SER A 413 24.87 12.51 3.65
N THR A 414 26.11 12.08 3.90
CA THR A 414 26.46 11.09 4.93
C THR A 414 25.95 11.52 6.30
N ASP A 415 26.13 12.80 6.67
CA ASP A 415 25.70 13.32 7.97
C ASP A 415 24.17 13.32 8.14
N GLN A 416 23.42 13.63 7.07
CA GLN A 416 21.95 13.55 7.09
C GLN A 416 21.48 12.10 7.28
N THR A 417 22.16 11.15 6.64
CA THR A 417 21.86 9.72 6.74
C THR A 417 22.19 9.19 8.13
N ILE A 418 23.33 9.56 8.72
CA ILE A 418 23.70 9.23 10.11
C ILE A 418 22.67 9.79 11.09
N ALA A 419 22.28 11.06 10.93
CA ALA A 419 21.31 11.70 11.82
C ALA A 419 19.90 11.08 11.71
N ALA A 420 19.51 10.60 10.53
CA ALA A 420 18.25 9.87 10.32
C ALA A 420 18.30 8.46 10.92
N LEU A 421 19.38 7.72 10.68
CA LEU A 421 19.59 6.37 11.23
C LEU A 421 19.65 6.38 12.76
N THR A 422 20.35 7.35 13.35
CA THR A 422 20.48 7.47 14.81
C THR A 422 19.11 7.74 15.44
N ARG A 423 18.32 8.67 14.87
CA ARG A 423 16.94 8.93 15.32
C ARG A 423 16.03 7.70 15.17
N GLN A 424 16.19 6.95 14.09
CA GLN A 424 15.43 5.72 13.84
C GLN A 424 15.84 4.59 14.82
N GLY A 425 17.13 4.47 15.14
CA GLY A 425 17.67 3.52 16.12
C GLY A 425 17.18 3.83 17.53
N ASP A 426 17.21 5.11 17.92
CA ASP A 426 16.71 5.58 19.21
C ASP A 426 15.21 5.36 19.38
N ALA A 427 14.43 5.54 18.31
CA ALA A 427 13.00 5.27 18.29
C ALA A 427 12.66 3.76 18.35
N ASN A 428 13.56 2.89 17.88
CA ASN A 428 13.34 1.44 17.77
C ASN A 428 14.06 0.60 18.83
N ARG A 429 14.69 1.22 19.84
CA ARG A 429 15.38 0.48 20.91
C ARG A 429 14.45 -0.53 21.57
N LEU A 430 14.75 -1.82 21.36
CA LEU A 430 13.97 -2.91 21.94
C LEU A 430 14.18 -3.00 23.47
N PRO A 431 13.11 -3.28 24.26
CA PRO A 431 13.22 -3.58 25.68
C PRO A 431 14.13 -4.80 25.92
N ARG A 432 14.83 -4.83 27.07
CA ARG A 432 15.84 -5.85 27.41
C ARG A 432 15.37 -7.30 27.22
N SER A 433 14.08 -7.59 27.40
CA SER A 433 13.48 -8.93 27.24
C SER A 433 13.58 -9.51 25.83
N LYS A 434 13.64 -8.67 24.78
CA LYS A 434 13.72 -9.14 23.38
C LYS A 434 15.14 -9.37 22.88
N ARG A 435 16.18 -8.99 23.64
CA ARG A 435 17.58 -9.23 23.27
C ARG A 435 17.99 -10.69 23.47
N ALA A 436 17.34 -11.42 24.38
CA ALA A 436 17.60 -12.84 24.64
C ALA A 436 17.20 -13.72 23.44
N LEU A 437 16.04 -13.47 22.85
CA LEU A 437 15.57 -14.15 21.63
C LEU A 437 16.53 -13.98 20.44
N ARG A 438 17.20 -12.83 20.33
CA ARG A 438 18.22 -12.57 19.31
C ARG A 438 19.50 -13.38 19.56
N ARG A 439 19.90 -13.60 20.82
CA ARG A 439 21.06 -14.46 21.14
C ARG A 439 20.80 -15.91 20.79
N VAL A 440 19.56 -16.38 20.98
CA VAL A 440 19.15 -17.75 20.60
C VAL A 440 19.09 -17.92 19.08
N GLN A 441 18.58 -16.94 18.34
CA GLN A 441 18.58 -16.99 16.86
C GLN A 441 19.98 -16.85 16.24
N LEU A 442 20.85 -16.02 16.81
CA LEU A 442 22.26 -15.91 16.38
C LEU A 442 23.05 -17.17 16.74
N TRP A 443 22.77 -17.82 17.87
CA TRP A 443 23.31 -19.15 18.19
C TRP A 443 22.83 -20.22 17.21
N ALA A 444 21.55 -20.21 16.84
CA ALA A 444 21.01 -21.13 15.83
C ALA A 444 21.58 -20.91 14.41
N PHE A 445 22.03 -19.68 14.11
CA PHE A 445 22.72 -19.36 12.87
C PHE A 445 24.22 -19.70 12.92
N ALA A 446 24.89 -19.52 14.05
CA ALA A 446 26.28 -19.95 14.27
C ALA A 446 26.45 -21.48 14.27
N LEU A 447 25.39 -22.22 14.61
CA LEU A 447 25.34 -23.69 14.49
C LEU A 447 25.14 -24.19 13.05
N ARG A 448 24.84 -23.31 12.09
CA ARG A 448 24.95 -23.60 10.65
C ARG A 448 26.30 -23.08 10.16
N GLY A 449 27.34 -23.83 10.49
CA GLY A 449 28.68 -23.59 9.96
C GLY A 449 28.69 -23.59 8.43
N SER A 450 29.29 -22.56 7.86
CA SER A 450 29.88 -22.53 6.52
C SER A 450 31.40 -22.54 6.71
N PRO A 451 32.26 -22.84 5.72
CA PRO A 451 32.17 -23.74 4.56
C PRO A 451 33.32 -24.78 4.60
N SER A 452 33.28 -25.82 3.76
CA SER A 452 34.53 -26.49 3.35
C SER A 452 34.80 -26.15 1.89
N ALA A 453 35.90 -25.43 1.71
CA ALA A 453 36.60 -25.26 0.46
C ALA A 453 36.96 -26.62 -0.18
N GLY A 454 36.94 -26.65 -1.50
CA GLY A 454 37.34 -27.71 -2.40
C GLY A 454 37.17 -27.20 -3.81
#